data_AF-A0A7W9W5R3-F1
#
_entry.id   AF-A0A7W9W5R3-F1
#
_cell.length_a   1.000
_cell.length_b   1.000
_cell.length_c   1.000
_cell.angle_alpha   90.00
_cell.angle_beta   90.00
_cell.angle_gamma   90.00
#
_symmetry.space_group_name_H-M   'P 1'
#
loop_
_entity.id
_entity.type
_entity.pdbx_description
1 polymer ?
#
loop_
_entity_poly.entity_id
_entity_poly.type
_entity_poly.pdbx_seq_one_letter_code
_entity_poly.pdbx_strand_id
1 'polypeptide(L)'
;MDERLVALKDPTLPVVRIEEIWQGIRTLDGPIAGAILLHPNCSPTLFWELFLHHPALAASNPSFSLLLLESESLTHQSAWTLHHLLRRPDIPASVLELLTHAEARKVAQEARHHQAFAGEVVAGWEAELLQLLASELHRDRRLVWLARVGALPEALNAALPYPIRPTPLPPRSPRGIPPYEDWEPRWQYNARLGQLVLEDGLALPERDQRHAILTFFACSDGELAPFLALAQVAARRLLTNATVAPVWYKRLGAALNHHLPTSALPRLTDDGNRWVRAVAQKRLADPKWRLF
;
A
#
# COMPACT_ATOMS: atom_id res chain seq x y z
N MET A 1 -18.58 -36.36 -8.71
CA MET A 1 -18.88 -35.01 -8.18
C MET A 1 -18.79 -35.14 -6.67
N ASP A 2 -18.02 -34.28 -5.98
CA ASP A 2 -17.84 -34.37 -4.52
C ASP A 2 -19.20 -34.16 -3.80
N GLU A 3 -19.66 -35.15 -3.03
CA GLU A 3 -20.98 -35.12 -2.35
C GLU A 3 -21.14 -33.90 -1.44
N ARG A 4 -20.04 -33.39 -0.86
CA ARG A 4 -20.05 -32.19 -0.01
C ARG A 4 -20.38 -30.93 -0.80
N LEU A 5 -19.85 -30.82 -2.02
CA LEU A 5 -20.20 -29.72 -2.94
C LEU A 5 -21.65 -29.79 -3.40
N VAL A 6 -22.22 -31.00 -3.46
CA VAL A 6 -23.65 -31.16 -3.77
C VAL A 6 -24.50 -30.66 -2.60
N ALA A 7 -24.14 -31.04 -1.37
CA ALA A 7 -24.84 -30.60 -0.17
C ALA A 7 -24.79 -29.07 0.00
N LEU A 8 -23.64 -28.44 -0.23
CA LEU A 8 -23.47 -26.98 -0.10
C LEU A 8 -24.23 -26.15 -1.15
N LYS A 9 -24.88 -26.79 -2.14
CA LYS A 9 -25.80 -26.09 -3.05
C LYS A 9 -27.20 -25.91 -2.45
N ASP A 10 -27.53 -26.62 -1.37
CA ASP A 10 -28.79 -26.48 -0.67
C ASP A 10 -28.71 -25.30 0.32
N PRO A 11 -29.38 -24.15 0.04
CA PRO A 11 -29.31 -22.98 0.92
C PRO A 11 -29.93 -23.22 2.30
N THR A 12 -30.68 -24.30 2.49
CA THR A 12 -31.30 -24.68 3.77
C THR A 12 -30.39 -25.53 4.64
N LEU A 13 -29.19 -25.89 4.15
CA LEU A 13 -28.25 -26.71 4.89
C LEU A 13 -27.93 -26.06 6.25
N PRO A 14 -28.16 -26.75 7.39
CA PRO A 14 -27.94 -26.19 8.71
C PRO A 14 -26.47 -25.85 8.98
N VAL A 15 -26.20 -24.81 9.76
CA VAL A 15 -24.84 -24.39 10.20
C VAL A 15 -24.01 -25.59 10.69
N VAL A 16 -24.57 -26.44 11.56
CA VAL A 16 -23.84 -27.59 12.13
C VAL A 16 -23.32 -28.55 11.05
N ARG A 17 -24.10 -28.75 9.98
CA ARG A 17 -23.68 -29.61 8.86
C ARG A 17 -22.57 -28.95 8.03
N ILE A 18 -22.62 -27.63 7.87
CA ILE A 18 -21.57 -26.86 7.20
C ILE A 18 -20.26 -26.96 8.00
N GLU A 19 -20.32 -26.86 9.32
CA GLU A 19 -19.17 -26.99 10.20
C GLU A 19 -18.61 -28.42 10.23
N GLU A 20 -19.45 -29.44 10.19
CA GLU A 20 -19.01 -30.84 10.01
C GLU A 20 -18.29 -31.04 8.67
N ILE A 21 -18.84 -30.47 7.59
CA ILE A 21 -18.18 -30.49 6.27
C ILE A 21 -16.82 -29.80 6.36
N TRP A 22 -16.74 -28.64 7.05
CA TRP A 22 -15.50 -27.91 7.27
C TRP A 22 -14.44 -28.73 7.98
N GLN A 23 -14.80 -29.35 9.11
CA GLN A 23 -13.89 -30.19 9.91
C GLN A 23 -13.33 -31.39 9.12
N GLY A 24 -14.06 -31.85 8.10
CA GLY A 24 -13.63 -32.93 7.20
C GLY A 24 -12.70 -32.50 6.06
N ILE A 25 -12.37 -31.21 5.92
CA ILE A 25 -11.51 -30.69 4.86
C ILE A 25 -10.05 -30.68 5.30
N ARG A 26 -9.15 -31.10 4.40
CA ARG A 26 -7.70 -31.15 4.67
C ARG A 26 -6.93 -29.94 4.17
N THR A 27 -7.52 -29.15 3.28
CA THR A 27 -6.86 -28.02 2.61
C THR A 27 -7.78 -26.82 2.55
N LEU A 28 -7.26 -25.66 2.96
CA LEU A 28 -8.01 -24.41 2.99
C LEU A 28 -8.34 -23.91 1.58
N ASP A 29 -7.58 -24.29 0.55
CA ASP A 29 -7.70 -23.76 -0.83
C ASP A 29 -8.63 -24.56 -1.77
N GLY A 30 -9.65 -25.21 -1.23
CA GLY A 30 -10.55 -26.08 -2.01
C GLY A 30 -11.83 -25.40 -2.52
N PRO A 31 -12.48 -25.95 -3.56
CA PRO A 31 -13.82 -25.50 -4.00
C PRO A 31 -14.87 -25.59 -2.89
N ILE A 32 -14.66 -26.46 -1.90
CA ILE A 32 -15.53 -26.60 -0.73
C ILE A 32 -15.42 -25.38 0.18
N ALA A 33 -14.21 -24.85 0.43
CA ALA A 33 -14.02 -23.65 1.23
C ALA A 33 -14.74 -22.45 0.61
N GLY A 34 -14.63 -22.28 -0.72
CA GLY A 34 -15.38 -21.27 -1.45
C GLY A 34 -16.91 -21.47 -1.36
N ALA A 35 -17.39 -22.71 -1.47
CA ALA A 35 -18.82 -23.01 -1.36
C ALA A 35 -19.37 -22.75 0.06
N ILE A 36 -18.62 -23.10 1.11
CA ILE A 36 -18.96 -22.77 2.50
C ILE A 36 -19.01 -21.26 2.67
N LEU A 37 -17.98 -20.56 2.21
CA LEU A 37 -17.83 -19.12 2.36
C LEU A 37 -18.91 -18.32 1.66
N LEU A 38 -19.52 -18.86 0.60
CA LEU A 38 -20.65 -18.23 -0.11
C LEU A 38 -22.02 -18.70 0.39
N HIS A 39 -22.05 -19.64 1.34
CA HIS A 39 -23.30 -20.20 1.84
C HIS A 39 -24.05 -19.19 2.73
N PRO A 40 -25.39 -19.03 2.58
CA PRO A 40 -26.16 -18.08 3.37
C PRO A 40 -26.13 -18.38 4.88
N ASN A 41 -26.01 -19.66 5.25
CA ASN A 41 -25.89 -20.12 6.63
C ASN A 41 -24.43 -20.34 7.07
N CYS A 42 -23.44 -19.67 6.47
CA CYS A 42 -22.07 -19.70 6.98
C CYS A 42 -22.01 -19.02 8.35
N SER A 43 -21.51 -19.70 9.39
CA SER A 43 -21.41 -19.09 10.72
C SER A 43 -20.36 -17.97 10.72
N PRO A 44 -20.51 -16.89 11.53
CA PRO A 44 -19.52 -15.81 11.58
C PRO A 44 -18.10 -16.30 11.88
N THR A 45 -17.95 -17.25 12.82
CA THR A 45 -16.65 -17.85 13.16
C THR A 45 -15.99 -18.48 11.94
N LEU A 46 -16.72 -19.34 11.22
CA LEU A 46 -16.22 -20.04 10.05
C LEU A 46 -15.97 -19.06 8.88
N PHE A 47 -16.83 -18.07 8.73
CA PHE A 47 -16.66 -17.00 7.75
C PHE A 47 -15.32 -16.29 7.95
N TRP A 48 -14.99 -15.88 9.18
CA TRP A 48 -13.74 -15.17 9.47
C TRP A 48 -12.50 -16.05 9.34
N GLU A 49 -12.60 -17.32 9.71
CA GLU A 49 -11.53 -18.29 9.47
C GLU A 49 -11.23 -18.39 7.98
N LEU A 50 -12.26 -18.56 7.15
CA LEU A 50 -12.13 -18.67 5.69
C LEU A 50 -11.79 -17.36 5.00
N PHE A 51 -12.24 -16.22 5.54
CA PHE A 51 -12.03 -14.89 4.99
C PHE A 51 -10.53 -14.61 4.77
N LEU A 52 -9.69 -15.03 5.71
CA LEU A 52 -8.24 -14.84 5.64
C LEU A 52 -7.59 -15.54 4.45
N HIS A 53 -8.15 -16.68 4.04
CA HIS A 53 -7.65 -17.49 2.94
C HIS A 53 -8.29 -17.10 1.61
N HIS A 54 -9.56 -16.68 1.63
CA HIS A 54 -10.38 -16.44 0.44
C HIS A 54 -11.05 -15.06 0.44
N PRO A 55 -10.31 -13.95 0.59
CA PRO A 55 -10.91 -12.64 0.71
C PRO A 55 -11.84 -12.32 -0.48
N ALA A 56 -11.38 -12.50 -1.72
CA ALA A 56 -12.16 -12.21 -2.94
C ALA A 56 -13.55 -12.86 -2.92
N LEU A 57 -13.61 -14.15 -2.56
CA LEU A 57 -14.86 -14.90 -2.43
C LEU A 57 -15.69 -14.42 -1.24
N ALA A 58 -15.06 -14.10 -0.12
CA ALA A 58 -15.75 -13.61 1.08
C ALA A 58 -16.52 -12.31 0.81
N ALA A 59 -15.91 -11.38 0.07
CA ALA A 59 -16.58 -10.14 -0.32
C ALA A 59 -17.73 -10.35 -1.33
N SER A 60 -17.76 -11.51 -1.99
CA SER A 60 -18.85 -11.92 -2.88
C SER A 60 -19.97 -12.65 -2.14
N ASN A 61 -19.84 -12.92 -0.82
CA ASN A 61 -20.91 -13.52 -0.04
C ASN A 61 -22.10 -12.54 0.06
N PRO A 62 -23.33 -12.95 -0.31
CA PRO A 62 -24.51 -12.08 -0.26
C PRO A 62 -24.84 -11.58 1.16
N SER A 63 -24.50 -12.36 2.19
CA SER A 63 -24.64 -12.04 3.60
C SER A 63 -23.44 -11.29 4.19
N PHE A 64 -22.42 -10.91 3.40
CA PHE A 64 -21.19 -10.30 3.92
C PHE A 64 -21.44 -9.10 4.82
N SER A 65 -22.33 -8.19 4.40
CA SER A 65 -22.69 -7.00 5.19
C SER A 65 -23.33 -7.35 6.53
N LEU A 66 -24.11 -8.43 6.61
CA LEU A 66 -24.73 -8.88 7.85
C LEU A 66 -23.70 -9.57 8.76
N LEU A 67 -22.87 -10.45 8.20
CA LEU A 67 -21.80 -11.14 8.94
C LEU A 67 -20.78 -10.17 9.54
N LEU A 68 -20.54 -9.04 8.87
CA LEU A 68 -19.74 -7.94 9.41
C LEU A 68 -20.37 -7.29 10.65
N LEU A 69 -21.68 -7.02 10.60
CA LEU A 69 -22.42 -6.40 11.71
C LEU A 69 -22.56 -7.35 12.91
N GLU A 70 -22.69 -8.65 12.64
CA GLU A 70 -22.78 -9.67 13.69
C GLU A 70 -21.43 -9.96 14.35
N SER A 71 -20.33 -9.59 13.69
CA SER A 71 -19.00 -9.74 14.27
C SER A 71 -18.63 -8.54 15.13
N GLU A 72 -18.92 -8.61 16.43
CA GLU A 72 -18.18 -7.80 17.42
C GLU A 72 -16.66 -8.01 17.27
N SER A 73 -16.25 -9.12 16.67
CA SER A 73 -14.85 -9.53 16.52
C SER A 73 -14.05 -8.82 15.45
N LEU A 74 -14.64 -8.11 14.47
CA LEU A 74 -13.83 -7.52 13.39
C LEU A 74 -12.79 -6.53 13.94
N THR A 75 -13.19 -5.62 14.83
CA THR A 75 -12.29 -4.66 15.47
C THR A 75 -11.30 -5.31 16.43
N HIS A 76 -11.57 -6.54 16.89
CA HIS A 76 -10.71 -7.35 17.74
C HIS A 76 -9.82 -8.32 16.96
N GLN A 77 -9.93 -8.38 15.64
CA GLN A 77 -9.01 -9.16 14.83
C GLN A 77 -7.58 -8.61 14.94
N SER A 78 -6.61 -9.46 14.64
CA SER A 78 -5.21 -9.04 14.64
C SER A 78 -5.00 -7.85 13.69
N ALA A 79 -4.09 -6.93 14.04
CA ALA A 79 -3.73 -5.81 13.17
C ALA A 79 -3.26 -6.29 11.78
N TRP A 80 -2.63 -7.46 11.71
CA TRP A 80 -2.23 -8.10 10.46
C TRP A 80 -3.42 -8.44 9.57
N THR A 81 -4.45 -9.08 10.12
CA THR A 81 -5.72 -9.40 9.45
C THR A 81 -6.38 -8.14 8.90
N LEU A 82 -6.52 -7.12 9.75
CA LEU A 82 -7.19 -5.88 9.38
C LEU A 82 -6.41 -5.09 8.33
N HIS A 83 -5.08 -5.10 8.38
CA HIS A 83 -4.27 -4.55 7.30
C HIS A 83 -4.47 -5.33 6.00
N HIS A 84 -4.53 -6.66 6.03
CA HIS A 84 -4.84 -7.45 4.83
C HIS A 84 -6.22 -7.10 4.24
N LEU A 85 -7.21 -6.83 5.10
CA LEU A 85 -8.52 -6.32 4.71
C LEU A 85 -8.40 -4.99 3.95
N LEU A 86 -7.73 -4.00 4.53
CA LEU A 86 -7.58 -2.65 3.98
C LEU A 86 -6.84 -2.61 2.65
N ARG A 87 -5.97 -3.59 2.41
CA ARG A 87 -5.18 -3.69 1.17
C ARG A 87 -5.99 -4.15 -0.03
N ARG A 88 -7.23 -4.60 0.19
CA ARG A 88 -8.11 -5.03 -0.86
C ARG A 88 -8.66 -3.85 -1.66
N PRO A 89 -8.59 -3.89 -3.00
CA PRO A 89 -9.14 -2.83 -3.83
C PRO A 89 -10.68 -2.80 -3.77
N ASP A 90 -11.31 -3.90 -3.41
CA ASP A 90 -12.75 -4.15 -3.39
C ASP A 90 -13.35 -4.17 -1.98
N ILE A 91 -12.64 -3.64 -0.97
CA ILE A 91 -13.16 -3.56 0.39
C ILE A 91 -14.43 -2.69 0.42
N PRO A 92 -15.58 -3.21 0.88
CA PRO A 92 -16.80 -2.41 0.92
C PRO A 92 -16.69 -1.21 1.86
N ALA A 93 -17.37 -0.11 1.52
CA ALA A 93 -17.34 1.13 2.29
C ALA A 93 -17.79 0.94 3.75
N SER A 94 -18.78 0.06 4.00
CA SER A 94 -19.23 -0.28 5.35
C SER A 94 -18.12 -0.91 6.20
N VAL A 95 -17.25 -1.72 5.58
CA VAL A 95 -16.09 -2.30 6.25
C VAL A 95 -15.05 -1.24 6.56
N LEU A 96 -14.77 -0.34 5.61
CA LEU A 96 -13.85 0.77 5.84
C LEU A 96 -14.30 1.64 7.01
N GLU A 97 -15.59 1.97 7.06
CA GLU A 97 -16.20 2.73 8.15
C GLU A 97 -16.02 2.04 9.51
N LEU A 98 -16.28 0.73 9.60
CA LEU A 98 -16.03 -0.05 10.81
C LEU A 98 -14.56 0.00 11.21
N LEU A 99 -13.65 -0.20 10.26
CA LEU A 99 -12.21 -0.19 10.52
C LEU A 99 -11.67 1.16 10.99
N THR A 100 -12.35 2.28 10.72
CA THR A 100 -11.94 3.60 11.25
C THR A 100 -11.98 3.68 12.79
N HIS A 101 -12.63 2.72 13.42
CA HIS A 101 -12.77 2.55 14.87
C HIS A 101 -11.94 1.38 15.43
N ALA A 102 -11.11 0.72 14.62
CA ALA A 102 -10.26 -0.38 15.10
C ALA A 102 -9.29 0.08 16.20
N GLU A 103 -9.06 -0.78 17.22
CA GLU A 103 -8.14 -0.50 18.32
C GLU A 103 -6.69 -0.29 17.82
N ALA A 104 -6.33 -1.00 16.74
CA ALA A 104 -5.07 -0.83 16.05
C ALA A 104 -5.03 0.53 15.33
N ARG A 105 -4.45 1.55 15.98
CA ARG A 105 -4.38 2.95 15.49
C ARG A 105 -3.97 3.08 14.02
N LYS A 106 -3.00 2.28 13.57
CA LYS A 106 -2.52 2.31 12.17
C LYS A 106 -3.59 1.82 11.19
N VAL A 107 -4.31 0.76 11.52
CA VAL A 107 -5.44 0.25 10.74
C VAL A 107 -6.53 1.31 10.68
N ALA A 108 -6.89 1.91 11.82
CA ALA A 108 -7.91 2.96 11.87
C ALA A 108 -7.55 4.17 11.00
N GLN A 109 -6.28 4.59 11.04
CA GLN A 109 -5.78 5.68 10.19
C GLN A 109 -5.83 5.31 8.70
N GLU A 110 -5.33 4.13 8.33
CA GLU A 110 -5.40 3.65 6.94
C GLU A 110 -6.86 3.53 6.46
N ALA A 111 -7.78 3.05 7.30
CA ALA A 111 -9.20 2.96 6.99
C ALA A 111 -9.82 4.33 6.73
N ARG A 112 -9.53 5.33 7.58
CA ARG A 112 -10.00 6.71 7.39
C ARG A 112 -9.46 7.32 6.12
N HIS A 113 -8.19 7.08 5.82
CA HIS A 113 -7.61 7.47 4.54
C HIS A 113 -8.41 6.82 3.40
N HIS A 114 -8.58 5.50 3.42
CA HIS A 114 -9.37 4.80 2.40
C HIS A 114 -10.80 5.33 2.25
N GLN A 115 -11.52 5.59 3.34
CA GLN A 115 -12.90 6.12 3.32
C GLN A 115 -12.97 7.56 2.79
N ALA A 116 -12.07 8.44 3.23
CA ALA A 116 -11.96 9.80 2.71
C ALA A 116 -11.66 9.80 1.19
N PHE A 117 -11.07 8.72 0.69
CA PHE A 117 -10.67 8.54 -0.71
C PHE A 117 -11.56 7.57 -1.49
N ALA A 118 -12.68 7.10 -0.92
CA ALA A 118 -13.70 6.35 -1.64
C ALA A 118 -14.60 7.33 -2.41
N GLY A 119 -14.51 7.33 -3.73
CA GLY A 119 -15.28 8.21 -4.61
C GLY A 119 -14.58 8.48 -5.94
N GLU A 120 -15.26 9.13 -6.87
CA GLU A 120 -14.61 9.67 -8.07
C GLU A 120 -13.91 10.98 -7.76
N VAL A 121 -12.82 11.21 -8.49
CA VAL A 121 -12.02 12.41 -8.32
C VAL A 121 -12.68 13.56 -9.07
N VAL A 122 -13.05 14.62 -8.35
CA VAL A 122 -13.59 15.86 -8.93
C VAL A 122 -12.46 16.78 -9.41
N ALA A 123 -12.79 17.83 -10.17
CA ALA A 123 -11.81 18.84 -10.55
C ALA A 123 -11.10 19.46 -9.32
N GLY A 124 -9.80 19.75 -9.43
CA GLY A 124 -9.01 20.39 -8.36
C GLY A 124 -8.36 19.42 -7.37
N TRP A 125 -8.39 18.13 -7.67
CA TRP A 125 -7.91 17.06 -6.82
C TRP A 125 -6.42 17.15 -6.50
N GLU A 126 -5.61 17.69 -7.40
CA GLU A 126 -4.17 17.85 -7.20
C GLU A 126 -3.87 18.70 -5.95
N ALA A 127 -4.67 19.74 -5.71
CA ALA A 127 -4.52 20.60 -4.54
C ALA A 127 -4.85 19.86 -3.24
N GLU A 128 -5.92 19.06 -3.24
CA GLU A 128 -6.30 18.23 -2.09
C GLU A 128 -5.23 17.17 -1.80
N LEU A 129 -4.69 16.50 -2.84
CA LEU A 129 -3.59 15.56 -2.68
C LEU A 129 -2.36 16.25 -2.08
N LEU A 130 -1.97 17.42 -2.58
CA LEU A 130 -0.83 18.16 -2.03
C LEU A 130 -1.07 18.58 -0.57
N GLN A 131 -2.27 19.03 -0.23
CA GLN A 131 -2.63 19.40 1.14
C GLN A 131 -2.56 18.19 2.09
N LEU A 132 -3.01 17.02 1.65
CA LEU A 132 -2.88 15.77 2.40
C LEU A 132 -1.41 15.39 2.62
N LEU A 133 -0.60 15.43 1.56
CA LEU A 133 0.83 15.13 1.66
C LEU A 133 1.53 16.13 2.60
N ALA A 134 1.09 17.40 2.60
CA ALA A 134 1.53 18.44 3.50
C ALA A 134 1.16 18.18 4.97
N SER A 135 -0.04 17.69 5.27
CA SER A 135 -0.42 17.39 6.65
C SER A 135 0.37 16.22 7.25
N GLU A 136 0.83 15.28 6.41
CA GLU A 136 1.63 14.13 6.86
C GLU A 136 3.14 14.39 6.87
N LEU A 137 3.61 15.45 6.21
CA LEU A 137 5.04 15.81 6.09
C LEU A 137 5.74 15.93 7.45
N HIS A 138 5.09 16.50 8.47
CA HIS A 138 5.74 16.75 9.76
C HIS A 138 6.05 15.48 10.58
N ARG A 139 5.46 14.34 10.20
CA ARG A 139 5.57 13.08 10.95
C ARG A 139 6.74 12.21 10.51
N ASP A 140 7.26 12.40 9.30
CA ASP A 140 8.29 11.53 8.74
C ASP A 140 9.64 12.25 8.64
N ARG A 141 10.53 11.98 9.61
CA ARG A 141 11.91 12.53 9.63
C ARG A 141 12.73 12.16 8.39
N ARG A 142 12.34 11.12 7.66
CA ARG A 142 13.05 10.67 6.44
C ARG A 142 12.91 11.65 5.28
N LEU A 143 11.91 12.53 5.33
CA LEU A 143 11.70 13.57 4.32
C LEU A 143 12.82 14.59 4.26
N VAL A 144 13.52 14.81 5.38
CA VAL A 144 14.74 15.64 5.41
C VAL A 144 15.77 15.13 4.40
N TRP A 145 15.88 13.81 4.26
CA TRP A 145 16.80 13.19 3.32
C TRP A 145 16.35 13.36 1.87
N LEU A 146 15.06 13.15 1.61
CA LEU A 146 14.50 13.37 0.27
C LEU A 146 14.64 14.84 -0.15
N ALA A 147 14.42 15.79 0.75
CA ALA A 147 14.62 17.21 0.46
C ALA A 147 16.10 17.54 0.17
N ARG A 148 17.04 16.96 0.92
CA ARG A 148 18.49 17.15 0.71
C ARG A 148 18.94 16.71 -0.69
N VAL A 149 18.41 15.60 -1.19
CA VAL A 149 18.74 15.09 -2.54
C VAL A 149 17.89 15.70 -3.66
N GLY A 150 17.14 16.78 -3.37
CA GLY A 150 16.27 17.44 -4.33
C GLY A 150 15.10 16.58 -4.80
N ALA A 151 14.70 15.60 -3.99
CA ALA A 151 13.58 14.70 -4.24
C ALA A 151 12.30 15.09 -3.48
N LEU A 152 12.26 16.24 -2.85
CA LEU A 152 11.00 16.77 -2.32
C LEU A 152 10.46 17.82 -3.31
N PRO A 153 9.24 17.63 -3.86
CA PRO A 153 8.59 18.63 -4.70
C PRO A 153 8.57 20.01 -4.04
N GLU A 154 8.72 21.08 -4.82
CA GLU A 154 8.84 22.44 -4.28
C GLU A 154 7.63 22.83 -3.41
N ALA A 155 6.42 22.53 -3.87
CA ALA A 155 5.18 22.78 -3.11
C ALA A 155 5.17 22.08 -1.74
N LEU A 156 5.68 20.84 -1.68
CA LEU A 156 5.78 20.08 -0.44
C LEU A 156 6.91 20.58 0.46
N ASN A 157 8.03 21.01 -0.13
CA ASN A 157 9.14 21.61 0.62
C ASN A 157 8.75 22.96 1.23
N ALA A 158 7.95 23.76 0.51
CA ALA A 158 7.43 25.04 1.00
C ALA A 158 6.44 24.87 2.16
N ALA A 159 5.75 23.73 2.24
CA ALA A 159 4.84 23.40 3.33
C ALA A 159 5.55 22.93 4.62
N LEU A 160 6.86 22.69 4.60
CA LEU A 160 7.61 22.33 5.80
C LEU A 160 7.74 23.53 6.75
N PRO A 161 7.78 23.33 8.08
CA PRO A 161 7.95 24.42 9.05
C PRO A 161 9.29 25.13 8.85
N TYR A 162 10.27 24.38 8.35
CA TYR A 162 11.59 24.85 7.96
C TYR A 162 11.90 24.28 6.57
N PRO A 163 11.60 25.02 5.48
CA PRO A 163 11.89 24.58 4.12
C PRO A 163 13.37 24.24 3.97
N ILE A 164 13.65 23.05 3.44
CA ILE A 164 15.01 22.53 3.36
C ILE A 164 15.55 22.91 2.00
N ARG A 165 16.61 23.74 1.98
CA ARG A 165 17.33 23.98 0.73
C ARG A 165 18.09 22.70 0.35
N PRO A 166 17.99 22.24 -0.90
CA PRO A 166 18.88 21.20 -1.40
C PRO A 166 20.30 21.62 -1.09
N THR A 167 21.00 20.81 -0.30
CA THR A 167 22.36 21.11 0.09
C THR A 167 23.23 20.28 -0.85
N PRO A 168 24.16 20.88 -1.60
CA PRO A 168 25.07 20.10 -2.43
C PRO A 168 25.78 19.08 -1.55
N LEU A 169 25.74 17.80 -1.95
CA LEU A 169 26.42 16.75 -1.21
C LEU A 169 27.94 17.06 -1.27
N PRO A 170 28.65 17.17 -0.15
CA PRO A 170 30.02 17.69 -0.18
C PRO A 170 30.97 16.74 -0.93
N PRO A 171 32.03 17.26 -1.54
CA PRO A 171 32.92 16.48 -2.41
C PRO A 171 33.77 15.45 -1.64
N ARG A 172 33.63 14.17 -2.05
CA ARG A 172 34.51 12.97 -2.00
C ARG A 172 35.52 12.72 -0.85
N SER A 173 35.62 11.45 -0.46
CA SER A 173 36.86 10.74 -0.07
C SER A 173 36.95 9.41 -0.86
N PRO A 174 38.14 8.92 -1.27
CA PRO A 174 38.27 7.85 -2.28
C PRO A 174 38.36 6.45 -1.64
N ARG A 175 37.38 5.58 -1.88
CA ARG A 175 37.52 4.10 -1.85
C ARG A 175 36.28 3.44 -2.51
N GLY A 176 36.51 2.36 -3.25
CA GLY A 176 35.60 1.77 -4.26
C GLY A 176 34.71 0.61 -3.78
N ILE A 177 33.67 0.31 -4.58
CA ILE A 177 32.39 -0.38 -4.28
C ILE A 177 32.49 -1.94 -4.29
N PRO A 178 31.88 -2.68 -3.33
CA PRO A 178 31.63 -4.12 -3.41
C PRO A 178 30.22 -4.46 -4.00
N PRO A 179 29.98 -5.70 -4.48
CA PRO A 179 28.78 -6.05 -5.24
C PRO A 179 27.52 -6.23 -4.37
N TYR A 180 26.38 -5.85 -4.95
CA TYR A 180 25.03 -5.82 -4.35
C TYR A 180 24.36 -7.20 -4.40
N GLU A 181 24.25 -7.91 -3.28
CA GLU A 181 23.15 -8.89 -3.14
C GLU A 181 22.62 -9.08 -1.71
N ASP A 182 23.37 -8.75 -0.65
CA ASP A 182 22.88 -8.90 0.75
C ASP A 182 23.09 -7.67 1.65
N TRP A 183 23.17 -6.47 1.07
CA TRP A 183 23.56 -5.28 1.80
C TRP A 183 22.36 -4.43 2.26
N GLU A 184 22.08 -4.47 3.56
CA GLU A 184 21.35 -3.39 4.24
C GLU A 184 22.33 -2.23 4.45
N PRO A 185 22.18 -1.09 3.76
CA PRO A 185 23.08 0.03 3.98
C PRO A 185 22.90 0.57 5.39
N ARG A 186 23.88 0.31 6.25
CA ARG A 186 24.02 0.97 7.55
C ARG A 186 24.57 2.36 7.31
N TRP A 187 23.63 3.24 7.04
CA TRP A 187 23.82 4.66 6.84
C TRP A 187 24.23 5.31 8.18
N GLN A 188 25.51 5.66 8.32
CA GLN A 188 25.97 6.46 9.45
C GLN A 188 26.01 7.94 9.06
N TYR A 189 25.36 8.77 9.87
CA TYR A 189 25.53 10.20 9.75
C TYR A 189 26.90 10.60 10.31
N ASN A 190 27.81 10.95 9.42
CA ASN A 190 29.11 11.47 9.83
C ASN A 190 28.97 12.95 10.18
N ALA A 191 28.85 13.24 11.47
CA ALA A 191 28.69 14.59 12.01
C ALA A 191 29.86 15.54 11.64
N ARG A 192 31.05 15.00 11.38
CA ARG A 192 32.23 15.78 10.99
C ARG A 192 32.18 16.23 9.53
N LEU A 193 31.60 15.41 8.66
CA LEU A 193 31.45 15.71 7.23
C LEU A 193 30.10 16.34 6.89
N GLY A 194 29.11 16.23 7.78
CA GLY A 194 27.73 16.60 7.49
C GLY A 194 27.07 15.70 6.44
N GLN A 195 27.56 14.47 6.27
CA GLN A 195 27.15 13.55 5.21
C GLN A 195 26.63 12.23 5.75
N LEU A 196 25.82 11.56 4.92
CA LEU A 196 25.60 10.14 5.04
C LEU A 196 26.81 9.41 4.44
N VAL A 197 27.46 8.61 5.27
CA VAL A 197 28.48 7.68 4.83
C VAL A 197 27.92 6.30 5.07
N LEU A 198 28.09 5.43 4.09
CA LEU A 198 27.90 4.00 4.34
C LEU A 198 28.88 3.59 5.44
N GLU A 199 28.48 2.66 6.31
CA GLU A 199 29.31 2.18 7.43
C GLU A 199 30.75 1.86 7.00
N ASP A 200 30.93 1.51 5.73
CA ASP A 200 32.18 1.08 5.12
C ASP A 200 32.99 2.22 4.48
N GLY A 201 32.57 3.49 4.60
CA GLY A 201 33.30 4.65 4.06
C GLY A 201 33.14 4.89 2.55
N LEU A 202 32.22 4.17 1.90
CA LEU A 202 31.99 4.20 0.46
C LEU A 202 31.25 5.46 0.01
N ALA A 203 31.80 6.16 -0.98
CA ALA A 203 31.18 7.33 -1.60
C ALA A 203 30.73 6.98 -3.03
N LEU A 204 29.42 7.06 -3.30
CA LEU A 204 28.87 6.97 -4.65
C LEU A 204 28.98 8.35 -5.36
N PRO A 205 29.09 8.43 -6.71
CA PRO A 205 28.86 9.68 -7.44
C PRO A 205 27.51 10.32 -7.08
N GLU A 206 27.36 11.65 -7.15
CA GLU A 206 26.12 12.35 -6.74
C GLU A 206 24.84 11.80 -7.41
N ARG A 207 24.93 11.50 -8.71
CA ARG A 207 23.85 10.84 -9.47
C ARG A 207 23.51 9.46 -8.89
N ASP A 208 24.52 8.70 -8.50
CA ASP A 208 24.38 7.35 -7.95
C ASP A 208 23.92 7.39 -6.49
N GLN A 209 24.26 8.44 -5.73
CA GLN A 209 23.75 8.70 -4.39
C GLN A 209 22.25 9.00 -4.41
N ARG A 210 21.81 9.92 -5.29
CA ARG A 210 20.37 10.20 -5.44
C ARG A 210 19.63 8.92 -5.83
N HIS A 211 20.14 8.17 -6.80
CA HIS A 211 19.53 6.91 -7.20
C HIS A 211 19.47 5.89 -6.06
N ALA A 212 20.56 5.70 -5.32
CA ALA A 212 20.63 4.78 -4.18
C ALA A 212 19.67 5.19 -3.06
N ILE A 213 19.60 6.49 -2.72
CA ILE A 213 18.71 7.02 -1.69
C ILE A 213 17.24 6.85 -2.09
N LEU A 214 16.89 7.16 -3.35
CA LEU A 214 15.54 6.93 -3.87
C LEU A 214 15.20 5.44 -3.85
N THR A 215 16.10 4.58 -4.29
CA THR A 215 15.89 3.12 -4.27
C THR A 215 15.71 2.60 -2.84
N PHE A 216 16.53 3.05 -1.90
CA PHE A 216 16.42 2.70 -0.49
C PHE A 216 15.06 3.10 0.09
N PHE A 217 14.65 4.37 -0.10
CA PHE A 217 13.37 4.82 0.44
C PHE A 217 12.17 4.19 -0.26
N ALA A 218 12.23 3.92 -1.56
CA ALA A 218 11.19 3.21 -2.29
C ALA A 218 10.89 1.82 -1.70
N CYS A 219 11.92 1.13 -1.21
CA CYS A 219 11.82 -0.17 -0.56
C CYS A 219 11.46 -0.10 0.92
N SER A 220 11.70 1.04 1.58
CA SER A 220 11.48 1.21 3.02
C SER A 220 10.00 1.10 3.45
N ASP A 221 9.80 0.88 4.74
CA ASP A 221 8.48 0.89 5.38
C ASP A 221 7.93 2.31 5.56
N GLY A 222 6.71 2.43 6.07
CA GLY A 222 6.05 3.71 6.31
C GLY A 222 5.43 4.33 5.05
N GLU A 223 4.97 5.56 5.18
CA GLU A 223 3.97 6.12 4.26
C GLU A 223 4.58 7.05 3.22
N LEU A 224 5.08 8.21 3.66
CA LEU A 224 5.36 9.31 2.74
C LEU A 224 6.72 9.18 2.03
N ALA A 225 7.77 8.73 2.72
CA ALA A 225 9.09 8.60 2.11
C ALA A 225 9.13 7.59 0.93
N PRO A 226 8.54 6.37 1.04
CA PRO A 226 8.46 5.47 -0.11
C PRO A 226 7.65 6.04 -1.27
N PHE A 227 6.54 6.74 -1.00
CA PHE A 227 5.74 7.39 -2.03
C PHE A 227 6.56 8.40 -2.85
N LEU A 228 7.22 9.35 -2.17
CA LEU A 228 8.01 10.39 -2.82
C LEU A 228 9.21 9.83 -3.57
N ALA A 229 9.83 8.79 -3.00
CA ALA A 229 10.93 8.10 -3.64
C ALA A 229 10.47 7.34 -4.90
N LEU A 230 9.35 6.63 -4.81
CA LEU A 230 8.73 5.94 -5.95
C LEU A 230 8.28 6.89 -7.04
N ALA A 231 7.87 8.12 -6.72
CA ALA A 231 7.50 9.12 -7.72
C ALA A 231 8.67 9.57 -8.62
N GLN A 232 9.92 9.27 -8.23
CA GLN A 232 11.13 9.76 -8.91
C GLN A 232 12.17 8.69 -9.26
N VAL A 233 12.10 7.49 -8.67
CA VAL A 233 13.09 6.43 -8.92
C VAL A 233 13.03 5.95 -10.37
N ALA A 234 14.19 5.78 -11.01
CA ALA A 234 14.27 5.29 -12.40
C ALA A 234 14.17 3.76 -12.54
N ALA A 235 14.11 3.03 -11.41
CA ALA A 235 14.15 1.57 -11.38
C ALA A 235 12.79 0.96 -11.79
N ARG A 236 12.63 0.66 -13.09
CA ARG A 236 11.38 0.10 -13.66
C ARG A 236 10.83 -1.11 -12.91
N ARG A 237 11.69 -2.03 -12.47
CA ARG A 237 11.27 -3.22 -11.69
C ARG A 237 10.58 -2.82 -10.37
N LEU A 238 11.12 -1.83 -9.67
CA LEU A 238 10.51 -1.31 -8.44
C LEU A 238 9.16 -0.65 -8.73
N LEU A 239 9.06 0.11 -9.82
CA LEU A 239 7.80 0.75 -10.23
C LEU A 239 6.72 -0.27 -10.57
N THR A 240 7.06 -1.31 -11.34
CA THR A 240 6.13 -2.39 -11.68
C THR A 240 5.67 -3.13 -10.41
N ASN A 241 6.59 -3.48 -9.51
CA ASN A 241 6.23 -4.10 -8.23
C ASN A 241 5.36 -3.17 -7.37
N ALA A 242 5.62 -1.87 -7.41
CA ALA A 242 4.86 -0.90 -6.66
C ALA A 242 3.42 -0.75 -7.18
N THR A 243 3.11 -1.10 -8.45
CA THR A 243 1.72 -1.10 -8.96
C THR A 243 0.81 -2.13 -8.30
N VAL A 244 1.40 -3.16 -7.69
CA VAL A 244 0.67 -4.21 -6.95
C VAL A 244 0.89 -4.09 -5.46
N ALA A 245 1.56 -3.01 -5.02
CA ALA A 245 1.86 -2.83 -3.61
C ALA A 245 0.55 -2.80 -2.82
N PRO A 246 0.51 -3.46 -1.66
CA PRO A 246 -0.68 -3.48 -0.83
C PRO A 246 -1.13 -2.08 -0.41
N VAL A 247 -0.17 -1.16 -0.24
CA VAL A 247 -0.43 0.19 0.26
C VAL A 247 -0.57 1.19 -0.88
N TRP A 248 -1.69 1.92 -0.87
CA TRP A 248 -2.12 2.75 -2.00
C TRP A 248 -1.14 3.88 -2.34
N TYR A 249 -0.46 4.49 -1.36
CA TYR A 249 0.50 5.56 -1.63
C TYR A 249 1.73 5.06 -2.40
N LYS A 250 2.14 3.78 -2.25
CA LYS A 250 3.20 3.21 -3.10
C LYS A 250 2.72 3.08 -4.54
N ARG A 251 1.48 2.62 -4.74
CA ARG A 251 0.83 2.56 -6.06
C ARG A 251 0.69 3.95 -6.68
N LEU A 252 0.31 4.95 -5.88
CA LEU A 252 0.23 6.35 -6.31
C LEU A 252 1.59 6.91 -6.71
N GLY A 253 2.64 6.64 -5.93
CA GLY A 253 4.00 7.05 -6.25
C GLY A 253 4.45 6.44 -7.58
N ALA A 254 4.18 5.16 -7.81
CA ALA A 254 4.43 4.51 -9.08
C ALA A 254 3.63 5.15 -10.23
N ALA A 255 2.33 5.42 -10.00
CA ALA A 255 1.46 6.06 -10.97
C ALA A 255 1.97 7.44 -11.39
N LEU A 256 2.49 8.25 -10.45
CA LEU A 256 3.07 9.57 -10.73
C LEU A 256 4.42 9.50 -11.48
N ASN A 257 5.14 8.37 -11.40
CA ASN A 257 6.49 8.27 -11.94
C ASN A 257 6.50 8.09 -13.45
N HIS A 258 7.10 9.05 -14.16
CA HIS A 258 7.20 9.05 -15.61
C HIS A 258 7.99 7.88 -16.23
N HIS A 259 8.81 7.18 -15.46
CA HIS A 259 9.52 5.97 -15.86
C HIS A 259 8.69 4.70 -15.75
N LEU A 260 7.49 4.75 -15.14
CA LEU A 260 6.56 3.61 -15.11
C LEU A 260 6.15 3.28 -16.57
N PRO A 261 6.32 2.02 -17.02
CA PRO A 261 5.90 1.61 -18.36
C PRO A 261 4.41 1.89 -18.60
N THR A 262 4.07 2.45 -19.77
CA THR A 262 2.68 2.75 -20.13
C THR A 262 1.77 1.52 -20.09
N SER A 263 2.32 0.33 -20.38
CA SER A 263 1.59 -0.94 -20.29
C SER A 263 1.12 -1.30 -18.86
N ALA A 264 1.68 -0.67 -17.82
CA ALA A 264 1.25 -0.87 -16.43
C ALA A 264 0.12 0.07 -16.00
N LEU A 265 -0.11 1.17 -16.72
CA LEU A 265 -1.13 2.17 -16.36
C LEU A 265 -2.58 1.65 -16.44
N PRO A 266 -3.00 0.83 -17.43
CA PRO A 266 -4.36 0.31 -17.49
C PRO A 266 -4.78 -0.49 -16.26
N ARG A 267 -3.84 -1.14 -15.57
CA ARG A 267 -4.17 -1.82 -14.31
C ARG A 267 -4.50 -0.83 -13.19
N LEU A 268 -3.85 0.33 -13.18
CA LEU A 268 -4.03 1.35 -12.15
C LEU A 268 -5.27 2.21 -12.38
N THR A 269 -5.89 2.17 -13.56
CA THR A 269 -7.19 2.84 -13.79
C THR A 269 -8.33 2.16 -13.05
N ASP A 270 -8.16 0.90 -12.65
CA ASP A 270 -9.12 0.11 -11.88
C ASP A 270 -8.67 -0.06 -10.41
N ASP A 271 -7.72 0.76 -9.93
CA ASP A 271 -7.24 0.69 -8.55
C ASP A 271 -8.37 0.99 -7.55
N GLY A 272 -8.37 0.38 -6.36
CA GLY A 272 -9.35 0.70 -5.31
C GLY A 272 -9.26 2.15 -4.81
N ASN A 273 -8.09 2.80 -4.93
CA ASN A 273 -7.88 4.17 -4.47
C ASN A 273 -8.11 5.20 -5.61
N ARG A 274 -8.94 6.22 -5.34
CA ARG A 274 -9.32 7.23 -6.33
C ARG A 274 -8.17 8.04 -6.90
N TRP A 275 -7.16 8.38 -6.08
CA TRP A 275 -6.00 9.16 -6.50
C TRP A 275 -5.15 8.39 -7.50
N VAL A 276 -4.98 7.09 -7.24
CA VAL A 276 -4.24 6.18 -8.12
C VAL A 276 -4.94 6.11 -9.47
N ARG A 277 -6.27 5.90 -9.48
CA ARG A 277 -7.08 5.91 -10.71
C ARG A 277 -6.96 7.22 -11.48
N ALA A 278 -7.16 8.35 -10.81
CA ALA A 278 -7.14 9.66 -11.46
C ALA A 278 -5.77 9.99 -12.05
N VAL A 279 -4.67 9.70 -11.33
CA VAL A 279 -3.32 9.85 -11.86
C VAL A 279 -3.11 8.96 -13.09
N ALA A 280 -3.51 7.69 -13.00
CA ALA A 280 -3.34 6.73 -14.10
C ALA A 280 -4.12 7.15 -15.35
N GLN A 281 -5.39 7.54 -15.18
CA GLN A 281 -6.25 8.05 -16.25
C GLN A 281 -5.67 9.32 -16.87
N LYS A 282 -5.23 10.28 -16.04
CA LYS A 282 -4.63 11.53 -16.52
C LYS A 282 -3.35 11.28 -17.31
N ARG A 283 -2.51 10.34 -16.88
CA ARG A 283 -1.30 9.95 -17.61
C ARG A 283 -1.55 9.17 -18.89
N LEU A 284 -2.63 8.39 -18.95
CA LEU A 284 -3.05 7.74 -20.19
C LEU A 284 -3.57 8.76 -21.20
N ALA A 285 -4.31 9.77 -20.73
CA ALA A 285 -4.81 10.87 -21.57
C ALA A 285 -3.68 11.81 -22.01
N ASP A 286 -2.73 12.12 -21.12
CA ASP A 286 -1.56 12.94 -21.39
C ASP A 286 -0.27 12.29 -20.82
N PRO A 287 0.48 11.56 -21.66
CA PRO A 287 1.74 10.92 -21.25
C PRO A 287 2.83 11.90 -20.76
N LYS A 288 2.71 13.19 -21.11
CA LYS A 288 3.63 14.24 -20.68
C LYS A 288 3.23 14.87 -19.36
N TRP A 289 2.01 14.62 -18.87
CA TRP A 289 1.54 15.18 -17.60
C TRP A 289 2.44 14.76 -16.42
N ARG A 290 2.75 15.72 -15.55
CA ARG A 290 3.53 15.54 -14.33
C ARG A 290 2.89 16.34 -13.20
N LEU A 291 2.90 15.76 -12.00
CA LEU A 291 2.58 16.48 -10.77
C LEU A 291 3.84 17.09 -10.12
N PHE A 292 5.00 16.44 -10.32
CA PHE A 292 6.31 16.78 -9.77
C PHE A 292 7.37 16.81 -10.87
#